data_AF-A0A421JBL8-F1
#
_entry.id   AF-A0A421JBL8-F1
#
_cell.length_a   1.000
_cell.length_b   1.000
_cell.length_c   1.000
_cell.angle_alpha   90.00
_cell.angle_beta   90.00
_cell.angle_gamma   90.00
#
_symmetry.space_group_name_H-M   'P 1'
#
loop_
_entity.id
_entity.type
_entity.pdbx_description
1 polymer ?
#
loop_
_entity_poly.entity_id
_entity_poly.type
_entity_poly.pdbx_seq_one_letter_code
_entity_poly.pdbx_strand_id
1 'polypeptide(L)'
;MFRQSIRQVARQSSNIVRRGYATETSTGSDALKLSLALPHQTLYSESEVQQVNLPSINGDLGILANHIPIVEQLRPGLLEIISKGGETEQYFVSGGIATVQPGNKLTISAIEAFKPDQFDASAVKQLIADAQKRAGSSDEVVVAEANIELEVLEALQVIIHYSNISHFFLSFGSYLRLSRILLFPSSLIFPSFLFPPRLPPPPTLGTLIGPGAISRFGIITGFFQCECGAIAVYKVGVLIHFFTNMTPNPSLVLNKVNDITFETLEAPTLSEPNEVMVEVKKTGICGSDIHYYSHGKIGDFVLTQPMVLGHESAGVVTAVGPKVTSLKVGDRVAIEPGVPSRFSDEYKSGHYQLCPHIVFAATPDPKHGSPSPPGTLCKYYKSPEDFLVKLPDCVSLELGAMVEPLSVGVHGCKQAKVTFGDVVVVFGGGPVGLLAAAAATKFGAAKVMVVDVIDDKLKMALEVGVATHTFNSKSGGADDLVKELGERPDVVIECTGAEVCINLGIESLKMGGRFSQVGNATRPVSFPIVAFSSRELTLYGSFRYGYNDYKTSVAILEHNYRNGRENAAIDFEKLITHRFKFEDAKKAYDYIRDGNVAVKVIIDGPE
;
A
#
# COMPACT_ATOMS: atom_id res chain seq x y z
N MET A 1 15.00 43.04 -72.34
CA MET A 1 13.92 42.16 -71.84
C MET A 1 14.50 41.25 -70.78
N PHE A 2 14.28 41.51 -69.49
CA PHE A 2 14.30 40.52 -68.41
C PHE A 2 13.72 41.22 -67.17
N ARG A 3 12.52 40.79 -66.74
CA ARG A 3 11.80 41.35 -65.58
C ARG A 3 12.38 40.77 -64.29
N GLN A 4 12.58 41.67 -63.33
CA GLN A 4 13.09 41.43 -61.98
C GLN A 4 12.08 40.71 -61.08
N SER A 5 12.58 39.79 -60.26
CA SER A 5 11.89 39.15 -59.15
C SER A 5 11.90 40.06 -57.90
N ILE A 6 10.71 40.34 -57.35
CA ILE A 6 10.52 41.04 -56.08
C ILE A 6 10.65 40.03 -54.94
N ARG A 7 11.61 40.20 -54.03
CA ARG A 7 11.60 39.59 -52.69
C ARG A 7 11.04 40.60 -51.70
N GLN A 8 9.86 40.33 -51.15
CA GLN A 8 9.35 40.99 -49.96
C GLN A 8 10.07 40.45 -48.72
N VAL A 9 10.76 41.33 -47.99
CA VAL A 9 11.25 41.04 -46.64
C VAL A 9 10.11 41.37 -45.68
N ALA A 10 9.51 40.34 -45.08
CA ALA A 10 8.55 40.48 -44.00
C ALA A 10 9.28 40.92 -42.71
N ARG A 11 8.84 42.04 -42.11
CA ARG A 11 9.21 42.42 -40.74
C ARG A 11 8.63 41.38 -39.78
N GLN A 12 9.50 40.62 -39.11
CA GLN A 12 9.10 39.87 -37.92
C GLN A 12 8.81 40.87 -36.79
N SER A 13 7.55 40.96 -36.38
CA SER A 13 7.17 41.56 -35.11
C SER A 13 7.68 40.67 -33.98
N SER A 14 8.70 41.14 -33.27
CA SER A 14 9.17 40.52 -32.03
C SER A 14 8.07 40.62 -30.97
N ASN A 15 7.45 39.49 -30.63
CA ASN A 15 6.63 39.38 -29.43
C ASN A 15 7.56 39.52 -28.22
N ILE A 16 7.54 40.70 -27.60
CA ILE A 16 8.16 40.92 -26.30
C ILE A 16 7.31 40.16 -25.28
N VAL A 17 7.74 38.95 -24.92
CA VAL A 17 7.18 38.22 -23.77
C VAL A 17 7.64 38.95 -22.51
N ARG A 18 6.76 39.79 -21.94
CA ARG A 18 6.96 40.30 -20.57
C ARG A 18 6.97 39.09 -19.64
N ARG A 19 8.04 38.91 -18.87
CA ARG A 19 8.07 37.98 -17.72
C ARG A 19 7.06 38.50 -16.67
N GLY A 20 5.83 38.03 -16.73
CA GLY A 20 4.83 38.15 -15.67
C GLY A 20 4.76 36.86 -14.86
N TYR A 21 4.09 36.90 -13.71
CA TYR A 21 3.67 35.68 -13.00
C TYR A 21 2.83 34.80 -13.93
N ALA A 22 2.91 33.48 -13.76
CA ALA A 22 2.01 32.56 -14.45
C ALA A 22 0.58 32.87 -13.99
N THR A 23 -0.15 33.66 -14.77
CA THR A 23 -1.58 33.89 -14.55
C THR A 23 -2.31 32.66 -15.06
N GLU A 24 -3.18 32.09 -14.23
CA GLU A 24 -4.11 31.05 -14.63
C GLU A 24 -4.85 31.46 -15.91
N THR A 25 -5.05 30.48 -16.80
CA THR A 25 -5.90 30.65 -17.98
C THR A 25 -7.26 31.14 -17.50
N SER A 26 -7.69 32.30 -18.03
CA SER A 26 -8.92 33.02 -17.69
C SER A 26 -10.08 32.13 -17.23
N THR A 27 -10.75 32.52 -16.14
CA THR A 27 -12.06 32.04 -15.71
C THR A 27 -13.07 32.12 -16.87
N GLY A 28 -13.12 31.07 -17.67
CA GLY A 28 -14.14 30.85 -18.68
C GLY A 28 -15.40 30.35 -18.00
N SER A 29 -16.56 30.85 -18.44
CA SER A 29 -17.92 30.49 -18.04
C SER A 29 -18.08 29.23 -17.17
N ASP A 30 -18.90 29.30 -16.11
CA ASP A 30 -19.35 28.16 -15.26
C ASP A 30 -20.07 27.02 -16.01
N ALA A 31 -20.11 27.06 -17.35
CA ALA A 31 -20.75 26.08 -18.21
C ALA A 31 -19.72 25.26 -18.97
N LEU A 32 -19.91 23.94 -19.01
CA LEU A 32 -19.15 23.02 -19.84
C LEU A 32 -19.66 23.12 -21.28
N LYS A 33 -18.77 23.33 -22.25
CA LYS A 33 -19.08 23.31 -23.68
C LYS A 33 -18.78 21.93 -24.24
N LEU A 34 -19.82 21.25 -24.71
CA LEU A 34 -19.75 19.92 -25.29
C LEU A 34 -19.77 19.97 -26.82
N SER A 35 -18.80 19.29 -27.43
CA SER A 35 -18.80 18.94 -28.84
C SER A 35 -18.77 17.41 -28.96
N LEU A 36 -19.85 16.80 -29.44
CA LEU A 36 -19.97 15.35 -29.67
C LEU A 36 -20.14 15.09 -31.16
N ALA A 37 -19.17 14.39 -31.75
CA ALA A 37 -19.14 14.08 -33.17
C ALA A 37 -18.93 12.58 -33.43
N LEU A 38 -19.64 12.09 -34.44
CA LEU A 38 -19.48 10.82 -35.11
C LEU A 38 -18.79 11.04 -36.47
N PRO A 39 -18.18 10.02 -37.09
CA PRO A 39 -17.54 10.15 -38.40
C PRO A 39 -18.48 10.68 -39.49
N HIS A 40 -19.79 10.49 -39.35
CA HIS A 40 -20.81 10.84 -40.34
C HIS A 40 -21.77 11.96 -39.88
N GLN A 41 -21.74 12.38 -38.61
CA GLN A 41 -22.69 13.34 -38.05
C GLN A 41 -22.13 14.04 -36.81
N THR A 42 -22.43 15.33 -36.63
CA THR A 42 -22.21 16.02 -35.35
C THR A 42 -23.52 16.05 -34.56
N LEU A 43 -23.50 15.51 -33.33
CA LEU A 43 -24.66 15.48 -32.44
C LEU A 43 -24.72 16.73 -31.56
N TYR A 44 -23.57 17.22 -31.08
CA TYR A 44 -23.44 18.44 -30.29
C TYR A 44 -22.27 19.28 -30.81
N SER A 45 -22.44 20.60 -30.85
CA SER A 45 -21.43 21.54 -31.36
C SER A 45 -21.30 22.74 -30.43
N GLU A 46 -20.29 22.72 -29.56
CA GLU A 46 -20.03 23.75 -28.54
C GLU A 46 -21.27 24.08 -27.67
N SER A 47 -22.14 23.09 -27.43
CA SER A 47 -23.37 23.25 -26.67
C SER A 47 -23.08 23.35 -25.17
N GLU A 48 -23.74 24.26 -24.46
CA GLU A 48 -23.57 24.37 -23.01
C GLU A 48 -24.35 23.28 -22.27
N VAL A 49 -23.64 22.52 -21.44
CA VAL A 49 -24.17 21.43 -20.60
C VAL A 49 -23.70 21.60 -19.17
N GLN A 50 -24.41 20.97 -18.22
CA GLN A 50 -24.05 21.00 -16.82
C GLN A 50 -23.01 19.93 -16.49
N GLN A 51 -23.24 18.71 -16.99
CA GLN A 51 -22.41 17.55 -16.73
C GLN A 51 -22.50 16.56 -17.88
N VAL A 52 -21.41 15.82 -18.13
CA VAL A 52 -21.38 14.69 -19.05
C VAL A 52 -20.76 13.49 -18.36
N ASN A 53 -21.48 12.37 -18.30
CA ASN A 53 -20.96 11.11 -17.76
C ASN A 53 -20.42 10.25 -18.89
N LEU A 54 -19.13 9.94 -18.85
CA LEU A 54 -18.39 9.21 -19.88
C LEU A 54 -18.16 7.75 -19.46
N PRO A 55 -18.42 6.77 -20.33
CA PRO A 55 -17.97 5.39 -20.12
C PRO A 55 -16.51 5.26 -20.58
N SER A 56 -15.54 5.41 -19.67
CA SER A 56 -14.10 5.22 -19.98
C SER A 56 -13.63 3.80 -19.65
N ILE A 57 -12.57 3.36 -20.31
CA ILE A 57 -11.81 2.15 -19.96
C ILE A 57 -11.28 2.17 -18.51
N ASN A 58 -11.08 3.38 -17.95
CA ASN A 58 -10.59 3.58 -16.58
C ASN A 58 -11.72 3.67 -15.54
N GLY A 59 -12.98 3.48 -15.96
CA GLY A 59 -14.18 3.64 -15.13
C GLY A 59 -15.08 4.77 -15.64
N ASP A 60 -16.27 4.90 -15.03
CA ASP A 60 -17.24 5.92 -15.45
C ASP A 60 -16.87 7.29 -14.84
N LEU A 61 -16.84 8.34 -15.67
CA LEU A 61 -16.33 9.66 -15.29
C LEU A 61 -17.40 10.75 -15.46
N GLY A 62 -17.72 11.48 -14.40
CA GLY A 62 -18.57 12.67 -14.45
C GLY A 62 -17.76 13.94 -14.72
N ILE A 63 -17.95 14.55 -15.89
CA ILE A 63 -17.26 15.78 -16.30
C ILE A 63 -18.16 16.98 -16.07
N LEU A 64 -17.71 17.92 -15.23
CA LEU A 64 -18.36 19.21 -14.98
C LEU A 64 -17.50 20.38 -15.49
N ALA A 65 -18.01 21.61 -15.36
CA ALA A 65 -17.17 22.79 -15.53
C ALA A 65 -15.97 22.77 -14.56
N ASN A 66 -14.84 23.32 -15.01
CA ASN A 66 -13.54 23.34 -14.32
C ASN A 66 -12.93 21.96 -14.07
N HIS A 67 -13.37 20.92 -14.80
CA HIS A 67 -12.71 19.63 -14.79
C HIS A 67 -11.27 19.75 -15.32
N ILE A 68 -10.34 19.02 -14.71
CA ILE A 68 -8.94 18.98 -15.14
C ILE A 68 -8.85 18.47 -16.60
N PRO A 69 -7.89 18.97 -17.41
CA PRO A 69 -7.70 18.45 -18.76
C PRO A 69 -7.33 16.96 -18.74
N ILE A 70 -8.06 16.15 -19.51
CA ILE A 70 -7.87 14.71 -19.63
C ILE A 70 -8.06 14.25 -21.08
N VAL A 71 -7.47 13.12 -21.42
CA VAL A 71 -7.73 12.38 -22.66
C VAL A 71 -8.11 10.96 -22.26
N GLU A 72 -9.33 10.53 -22.59
CA GLU A 72 -9.87 9.24 -22.18
C GLU A 72 -10.33 8.44 -23.40
N GLN A 73 -10.03 7.14 -23.39
CA GLN A 73 -10.57 6.20 -24.36
C GLN A 73 -11.92 5.69 -23.86
N LEU A 74 -12.94 5.77 -24.71
CA LEU A 74 -14.27 5.28 -24.40
C LEU A 74 -14.37 3.77 -24.61
N ARG A 75 -15.07 3.10 -23.69
CA ARG A 75 -15.50 1.70 -23.83
C ARG A 75 -16.96 1.63 -24.27
N PRO A 76 -17.44 0.47 -24.80
CA PRO A 76 -18.86 0.28 -25.05
C PRO A 76 -19.68 0.55 -23.79
N GLY A 77 -20.62 1.49 -23.83
CA GLY A 77 -21.31 1.93 -22.62
C GLY A 77 -22.24 3.11 -22.80
N LEU A 78 -22.81 3.56 -21.67
CA LEU A 78 -23.79 4.65 -21.64
C LEU A 78 -23.09 5.99 -21.46
N LEU A 79 -23.26 6.88 -22.44
CA LEU A 79 -22.93 8.28 -22.36
C LEU A 79 -24.17 9.07 -21.93
N GLU A 80 -24.05 9.84 -20.84
CA GLU A 80 -25.14 10.68 -20.35
C GLU A 80 -24.78 12.16 -20.44
N ILE A 81 -25.67 12.96 -21.00
CA ILE A 81 -25.52 14.40 -21.16
C ILE A 81 -26.61 15.07 -20.35
N ILE A 82 -26.21 15.82 -19.32
CA ILE A 82 -27.12 16.50 -18.41
C ILE A 82 -27.15 17.99 -18.77
N SER A 83 -28.30 18.46 -19.23
CA SER A 83 -28.53 19.88 -19.56
C SER A 83 -28.61 20.73 -18.30
N LYS A 84 -28.45 22.06 -18.41
CA LYS A 84 -28.59 22.99 -17.28
C LYS A 84 -29.97 22.95 -16.59
N GLY A 85 -30.99 22.42 -17.27
CA GLY A 85 -32.33 22.23 -16.71
C GLY A 85 -32.50 20.90 -15.95
N GLY A 86 -31.47 20.06 -15.86
CA GLY A 86 -31.53 18.73 -15.26
C GLY A 86 -32.11 17.64 -16.17
N GLU A 87 -32.43 17.96 -17.42
CA GLU A 87 -32.84 16.96 -18.41
C GLU A 87 -31.62 16.14 -18.83
N THR A 88 -31.76 14.82 -18.84
CA THR A 88 -30.68 13.88 -19.17
C THR A 88 -30.96 13.23 -20.52
N GLU A 89 -30.04 13.38 -21.47
CA GLU A 89 -30.02 12.64 -22.72
C GLU A 89 -29.01 11.50 -22.66
N GLN A 90 -29.41 10.32 -23.14
CA GLN A 90 -28.61 9.11 -23.07
C GLN A 90 -28.28 8.58 -24.46
N TYR A 91 -27.03 8.18 -24.65
CA TYR A 91 -26.53 7.55 -25.87
C TYR A 91 -25.73 6.30 -25.51
N PHE A 92 -25.99 5.19 -26.17
CA PHE A 92 -25.05 4.09 -26.21
C PHE A 92 -23.92 4.44 -27.16
N VAL A 93 -22.68 4.42 -26.70
CA VAL A 93 -21.48 4.60 -27.53
C VAL A 93 -20.74 3.27 -27.65
N SER A 94 -20.27 2.93 -28.84
CA SER A 94 -19.48 1.70 -29.07
C SER A 94 -17.99 1.87 -28.75
N GLY A 95 -17.52 3.11 -28.65
CA GLY A 95 -16.12 3.46 -28.36
C GLY A 95 -15.78 4.84 -28.91
N GLY A 96 -14.54 5.27 -28.72
CA GLY A 96 -14.08 6.59 -29.16
C GLY A 96 -13.07 7.23 -28.22
N ILE A 97 -12.91 8.54 -28.33
CA ILE A 97 -12.01 9.34 -27.50
C ILE A 97 -12.76 10.57 -26.97
N ALA A 98 -12.61 10.84 -25.68
CA ALA A 98 -13.04 12.08 -25.05
C ALA A 98 -11.81 12.91 -24.65
N THR A 99 -11.86 14.22 -24.89
CA THR A 99 -10.79 15.16 -24.52
C THR A 99 -11.39 16.36 -23.83
N VAL A 100 -10.95 16.61 -22.60
CA VAL A 100 -11.23 17.84 -21.86
C VAL A 100 -10.08 18.80 -22.07
N GLN A 101 -10.36 19.94 -22.70
CA GLN A 101 -9.41 21.01 -22.95
C GLN A 101 -9.57 22.14 -21.92
N PRO A 102 -8.53 22.96 -21.69
CA PRO A 102 -8.64 24.17 -20.88
C PRO A 102 -9.78 25.09 -21.36
N GLY A 103 -10.45 25.75 -20.41
CA GLY A 103 -11.56 26.67 -20.69
C GLY A 103 -12.92 25.98 -20.84
N ASN A 104 -13.16 24.91 -20.08
CA ASN A 104 -14.45 24.20 -19.99
C ASN A 104 -14.94 23.64 -21.32
N LYS A 105 -14.05 23.00 -22.09
CA LYS A 105 -14.37 22.40 -23.39
C LYS A 105 -14.18 20.90 -23.36
N LEU A 106 -15.26 20.15 -23.55
CA LEU A 106 -15.25 18.71 -23.73
C LEU A 106 -15.53 18.37 -25.20
N THR A 107 -14.62 17.66 -25.83
CA THR A 107 -14.79 17.10 -27.17
C THR A 107 -14.86 15.59 -27.10
N ILE A 108 -15.92 14.99 -27.64
CA ILE A 108 -16.10 13.54 -27.75
C ILE A 108 -16.15 13.18 -29.22
N SER A 109 -15.25 12.29 -29.64
CA SER A 109 -15.25 11.66 -30.95
C SER A 109 -15.61 10.20 -30.77
N ALA A 110 -16.90 9.87 -30.89
CA ALA A 110 -17.40 8.51 -30.77
C ALA A 110 -17.45 7.84 -32.15
N ILE A 111 -17.24 6.52 -32.20
CA ILE A 111 -17.31 5.76 -33.46
C ILE A 111 -18.78 5.64 -33.90
N GLU A 112 -19.64 5.21 -33.00
CA GLU A 112 -21.10 5.19 -33.15
C GLU A 112 -21.75 5.67 -31.86
N ALA A 113 -22.91 6.32 -31.99
CA ALA A 113 -23.75 6.70 -30.85
C ALA A 113 -25.23 6.60 -31.23
N PHE A 114 -25.99 5.82 -30.47
CA PHE A 114 -27.42 5.61 -30.71
C PHE A 114 -28.21 5.77 -29.42
N LYS A 115 -29.47 6.18 -29.52
CA LYS A 115 -30.31 6.27 -28.32
C LYS A 115 -30.72 4.84 -27.87
N PRO A 116 -30.73 4.54 -26.56
CA PRO A 116 -31.04 3.20 -26.06
C PRO A 116 -32.38 2.61 -26.53
N ASP A 117 -33.36 3.46 -26.83
CA ASP A 117 -34.69 3.09 -27.34
C ASP A 117 -34.70 2.63 -28.82
N GLN A 118 -33.60 2.83 -29.54
CA GLN A 118 -33.46 2.40 -30.94
C GLN A 118 -33.09 0.93 -31.09
N PHE A 119 -32.81 0.23 -29.98
CA PHE A 119 -32.36 -1.16 -29.99
C PHE A 119 -33.49 -2.14 -29.64
N ASP A 120 -33.60 -3.21 -30.42
CA ASP A 120 -34.53 -4.31 -30.13
C ASP A 120 -33.89 -5.31 -29.16
N ALA A 121 -34.41 -5.38 -27.94
CA ALA A 121 -33.96 -6.29 -26.89
C ALA A 121 -33.97 -7.77 -27.29
N SER A 122 -34.88 -8.18 -28.18
CA SER A 122 -34.97 -9.55 -28.66
C SER A 122 -33.87 -9.88 -29.68
N ALA A 123 -33.57 -8.94 -30.58
CA ALA A 123 -32.48 -9.05 -31.54
C ALA A 123 -31.12 -9.08 -30.85
N VAL A 124 -30.88 -8.23 -29.84
CA VAL A 124 -29.63 -8.22 -29.05
C VAL A 124 -29.38 -9.56 -28.36
N LYS A 125 -30.42 -10.16 -27.77
CA LYS A 125 -30.30 -11.51 -27.15
C LYS A 125 -29.93 -12.59 -28.15
N GLN A 126 -30.50 -12.53 -29.36
CA GLN A 126 -30.19 -13.48 -30.42
C GLN A 126 -28.73 -13.31 -30.90
N LEU A 127 -28.28 -12.07 -31.09
CA LEU A 127 -26.90 -11.78 -31.49
C LEU A 127 -25.88 -12.23 -30.46
N ILE A 128 -26.16 -12.10 -29.15
CA ILE A 128 -25.30 -12.63 -28.09
C ILE A 128 -25.17 -14.15 -28.20
N ALA A 129 -26.28 -14.87 -28.41
CA ALA A 129 -26.24 -16.32 -28.56
C ALA A 129 -25.43 -16.76 -29.79
N ASP A 130 -25.56 -16.02 -30.90
CA ASP A 130 -24.80 -16.28 -32.13
C ASP A 130 -23.30 -15.96 -31.96
N ALA A 131 -22.95 -14.88 -31.26
CA ALA A 131 -21.56 -14.52 -30.95
C ALA A 131 -20.91 -15.50 -29.96
N GLN A 132 -21.63 -15.96 -28.92
CA GLN A 132 -21.16 -17.02 -28.01
C GLN A 132 -20.85 -18.33 -28.74
N LYS A 133 -21.64 -18.66 -29.77
CA LYS A 133 -21.39 -19.84 -30.61
C LYS A 133 -20.11 -19.67 -31.45
N ARG A 134 -19.84 -18.46 -31.97
CA ARG A 134 -18.61 -18.16 -32.72
C ARG A 134 -17.36 -18.10 -31.82
N ALA A 135 -17.51 -17.70 -30.56
CA ALA A 135 -16.42 -17.71 -29.58
C ALA A 135 -15.89 -19.12 -29.25
N GLY A 136 -16.63 -20.18 -29.61
CA GLY A 136 -16.19 -21.58 -29.52
C GLY A 136 -15.52 -22.13 -30.80
N SER A 137 -15.21 -21.29 -31.79
CA SER A 137 -14.52 -21.68 -33.02
C SER A 137 -13.07 -22.10 -32.78
N SER A 138 -12.49 -22.91 -33.67
CA SER A 138 -11.06 -23.25 -33.65
C SER A 138 -10.18 -22.22 -34.39
N ASP A 139 -10.78 -21.20 -35.00
CA ASP A 139 -10.08 -20.11 -35.68
C ASP A 139 -9.90 -18.91 -34.73
N GLU A 140 -8.64 -18.58 -34.42
CA GLU A 140 -8.28 -17.52 -33.47
C GLU A 140 -8.82 -16.13 -33.88
N VAL A 141 -8.94 -15.85 -35.18
CA VAL A 141 -9.46 -14.55 -35.67
C VAL A 141 -10.95 -14.46 -35.41
N VAL A 142 -11.69 -15.53 -35.68
CA VAL A 142 -13.14 -15.61 -35.43
C VAL A 142 -13.44 -15.52 -33.94
N VAL A 143 -12.60 -16.13 -33.09
CA VAL A 143 -12.73 -16.04 -31.63
C VAL A 143 -12.49 -14.61 -31.16
N ALA A 144 -11.47 -13.92 -31.67
CA ALA A 144 -11.19 -12.52 -31.31
C ALA A 144 -12.32 -11.58 -31.72
N GLU A 145 -12.84 -11.70 -32.95
CA GLU A 145 -13.98 -10.91 -33.43
C GLU A 145 -15.24 -11.16 -32.60
N ALA A 146 -15.53 -12.43 -32.29
CA ALA A 146 -16.69 -12.80 -31.47
C ALA A 146 -16.60 -12.25 -30.04
N ASN A 147 -15.40 -12.23 -29.44
CA ASN A 147 -15.22 -11.68 -28.09
C ASN A 147 -15.40 -10.16 -28.04
N ILE A 148 -14.93 -9.42 -29.05
CA ILE A 148 -15.18 -7.97 -29.17
C ILE A 148 -16.68 -7.71 -29.36
N GLU A 149 -17.34 -8.50 -30.19
CA GLU A 149 -18.79 -8.40 -30.42
C GLU A 149 -19.58 -8.70 -29.13
N LEU A 150 -19.17 -9.69 -28.34
CA LEU A 150 -19.78 -10.00 -27.04
C LEU A 150 -19.65 -8.85 -26.05
N GLU A 151 -18.48 -8.22 -25.95
CA GLU A 151 -18.26 -7.08 -25.05
C GLU A 151 -19.23 -5.93 -25.35
N VAL A 152 -19.43 -5.61 -26.64
CA VAL A 152 -20.37 -4.57 -27.06
C VAL A 152 -21.82 -4.97 -26.78
N LEU A 153 -22.21 -6.21 -27.13
CA LEU A 153 -23.59 -6.68 -27.00
C LEU A 153 -24.02 -6.88 -25.54
N GLU A 154 -23.12 -7.35 -24.67
CA GLU A 154 -23.39 -7.49 -23.24
C GLU A 154 -23.57 -6.13 -22.57
N ALA A 155 -22.70 -5.15 -22.90
CA ALA A 155 -22.85 -3.77 -22.43
C ALA A 155 -24.20 -3.17 -22.89
N LEU A 156 -24.58 -3.41 -24.14
CA LEU A 156 -25.85 -2.96 -24.70
C LEU A 156 -27.06 -3.64 -24.02
N GLN A 157 -26.99 -4.94 -23.74
CA GLN A 157 -28.06 -5.69 -23.07
C GLN A 157 -28.32 -5.14 -21.66
N VAL A 158 -27.27 -4.82 -20.91
CA VAL A 158 -27.38 -4.22 -19.58
C VAL A 158 -28.13 -2.88 -19.67
N ILE A 159 -27.74 -2.02 -20.61
CA ILE A 159 -28.33 -0.69 -20.78
C ILE A 159 -29.82 -0.77 -21.16
N ILE A 160 -30.19 -1.62 -22.12
CA ILE A 160 -31.59 -1.81 -22.53
C ILE A 160 -32.44 -2.34 -21.36
N HIS A 161 -31.88 -3.19 -20.49
CA HIS A 161 -32.58 -3.69 -19.33
C HIS A 161 -32.88 -2.57 -18.31
N TYR A 162 -31.91 -1.70 -18.04
CA TYR A 162 -32.08 -0.56 -17.14
C TYR A 162 -33.10 0.48 -17.66
N SER A 163 -33.06 0.82 -18.96
CA SER A 163 -34.02 1.76 -19.56
C SER A 163 -35.47 1.28 -19.49
N ASN A 164 -35.70 -0.04 -19.61
CA ASN A 164 -37.04 -0.63 -19.49
C ASN A 164 -37.57 -0.65 -18.05
N ILE A 165 -36.69 -0.77 -17.04
CA ILE A 165 -37.08 -0.73 -15.61
C ILE A 165 -37.49 0.68 -15.18
N SER A 166 -36.81 1.73 -15.66
CA SER A 166 -37.19 3.13 -15.40
C SER A 166 -38.57 3.49 -15.95
N HIS A 167 -38.99 2.92 -17.09
CA HIS A 167 -40.34 3.07 -17.61
C HIS A 167 -41.39 2.30 -16.79
N PHE A 168 -41.01 1.16 -16.20
CA PHE A 168 -41.91 0.33 -15.39
C PHE A 168 -42.28 1.00 -14.05
N PHE A 169 -41.37 1.76 -13.43
CA PHE A 169 -41.61 2.48 -12.18
C PHE A 169 -42.47 3.76 -12.34
N LEU A 170 -42.47 4.40 -13.51
CA LEU A 170 -43.32 5.57 -13.78
C LEU A 170 -44.81 5.20 -14.00
N SER A 171 -45.11 3.94 -14.33
CA SER A 171 -46.48 3.46 -14.59
C SER A 171 -47.22 2.94 -13.33
N PHE A 172 -46.49 2.67 -12.23
CA PHE A 172 -47.04 2.19 -10.95
C PHE A 172 -46.80 3.17 -9.78
N GLY A 173 -47.00 4.47 -10.05
CA GLY A 173 -46.95 5.53 -9.05
C GLY A 173 -48.15 5.54 -8.10
N SER A 174 -48.46 4.44 -7.41
CA SER A 174 -49.17 4.41 -6.12
C SER A 174 -49.18 2.98 -5.58
N TYR A 175 -48.92 2.82 -4.26
CA TYR A 175 -48.83 1.57 -3.49
C TYR A 175 -47.48 0.83 -3.52
N LEU A 176 -46.57 1.15 -2.57
CA LEU A 176 -46.48 0.41 -1.30
C LEU A 176 -45.30 0.92 -0.45
N ARG A 177 -45.63 1.24 0.81
CA ARG A 177 -44.73 1.43 1.94
C ARG A 177 -44.31 0.06 2.51
N LEU A 178 -43.05 -0.02 2.99
CA LEU A 178 -42.56 -0.82 4.13
C LEU A 178 -42.64 -2.37 4.05
N SER A 179 -41.47 -3.02 4.28
CA SER A 179 -41.22 -4.14 5.24
C SER A 179 -40.49 -5.38 4.69
N ARG A 180 -39.39 -5.76 5.41
CA ARG A 180 -38.90 -7.12 5.77
C ARG A 180 -38.31 -8.04 4.68
N ILE A 181 -37.04 -8.43 4.79
CA ILE A 181 -36.50 -9.61 5.53
C ILE A 181 -37.17 -10.91 5.07
N LEU A 182 -36.38 -11.82 4.45
CA LEU A 182 -36.48 -13.28 4.63
C LEU A 182 -35.24 -14.00 4.07
N LEU A 183 -34.51 -14.64 4.99
CA LEU A 183 -33.63 -15.79 4.80
C LEU A 183 -34.46 -17.02 4.39
N PHE A 184 -33.89 -17.94 3.60
CA PHE A 184 -34.16 -19.38 3.76
C PHE A 184 -32.97 -20.24 3.28
N PRO A 185 -32.73 -21.44 3.88
CA PRO A 185 -31.58 -22.31 3.64
C PRO A 185 -31.93 -23.67 2.99
N SER A 186 -30.89 -24.52 2.84
CA SER A 186 -30.85 -26.01 2.95
C SER A 186 -30.58 -26.87 1.69
N SER A 187 -29.41 -27.53 1.72
CA SER A 187 -29.12 -28.99 1.52
C SER A 187 -29.30 -29.69 0.16
N LEU A 188 -28.28 -30.47 -0.26
CA LEU A 188 -28.31 -31.86 -0.81
C LEU A 188 -26.85 -32.33 -1.15
N ILE A 189 -26.25 -33.26 -0.38
CA ILE A 189 -25.97 -34.70 -0.65
C ILE A 189 -24.72 -35.03 -1.51
N PHE A 190 -23.80 -35.82 -0.93
CA PHE A 190 -22.66 -36.57 -1.53
C PHE A 190 -23.11 -37.91 -2.16
N PRO A 191 -22.35 -38.50 -3.10
CA PRO A 191 -21.57 -39.69 -2.73
C PRO A 191 -20.22 -39.90 -3.45
N SER A 192 -19.43 -40.79 -2.83
CA SER A 192 -18.07 -41.26 -3.10
C SER A 192 -17.90 -42.13 -4.37
N PHE A 193 -16.69 -42.16 -4.95
CA PHE A 193 -16.26 -43.17 -5.94
C PHE A 193 -14.92 -43.84 -5.57
N LEU A 194 -14.89 -45.16 -5.78
CA LEU A 194 -13.83 -46.14 -5.50
C LEU A 194 -12.73 -46.19 -6.58
N PHE A 195 -11.52 -46.57 -6.16
CA PHE A 195 -10.39 -47.05 -6.99
C PHE A 195 -10.49 -48.55 -7.33
N PRO A 196 -9.82 -49.02 -8.42
CA PRO A 196 -9.29 -50.38 -8.50
C PRO A 196 -7.75 -50.46 -8.76
N PRO A 197 -7.09 -51.62 -8.51
CA PRO A 197 -5.62 -51.78 -8.49
C PRO A 197 -5.03 -52.69 -9.61
N ARG A 198 -3.70 -52.60 -9.86
CA ARG A 198 -2.68 -53.70 -10.02
C ARG A 198 -1.54 -53.38 -11.01
N LEU A 199 -0.30 -53.59 -10.56
CA LEU A 199 0.91 -53.85 -11.39
C LEU A 199 1.77 -54.94 -10.68
N PRO A 200 2.57 -55.76 -11.41
CA PRO A 200 3.25 -56.96 -10.88
C PRO A 200 4.66 -56.69 -10.29
N PRO A 201 5.25 -57.62 -9.51
CA PRO A 201 6.52 -57.41 -8.81
C PRO A 201 7.78 -57.79 -9.65
N PRO A 202 8.97 -57.25 -9.32
CA PRO A 202 10.25 -57.64 -9.94
C PRO A 202 10.94 -58.83 -9.22
N PRO A 203 11.96 -59.46 -9.84
CA PRO A 203 12.58 -60.69 -9.34
C PRO A 203 13.59 -60.48 -8.19
N THR A 204 13.78 -61.56 -7.45
CA THR A 204 14.58 -61.76 -6.22
C THR A 204 16.10 -61.53 -6.37
N LEU A 205 16.71 -60.89 -5.36
CA LEU A 205 18.17 -60.68 -5.21
C LEU A 205 18.88 -61.88 -4.56
N GLY A 206 20.12 -62.16 -4.99
CA GLY A 206 21.04 -63.16 -4.42
C GLY A 206 21.94 -62.67 -3.26
N THR A 207 22.70 -63.60 -2.69
CA THR A 207 23.33 -63.59 -1.35
C THR A 207 24.63 -62.78 -1.24
N LEU A 208 24.83 -62.09 -0.10
CA LEU A 208 26.02 -61.28 0.26
C LEU A 208 27.15 -62.15 0.86
N ILE A 209 28.42 -61.92 0.47
CA ILE A 209 29.59 -62.64 0.99
C ILE A 209 30.53 -61.67 1.73
N GLY A 210 30.42 -61.59 3.06
CA GLY A 210 31.47 -61.11 4.00
C GLY A 210 31.68 -59.59 4.17
N PRO A 211 32.16 -59.10 5.34
CA PRO A 211 32.26 -57.67 5.65
C PRO A 211 33.62 -57.04 5.26
N GLY A 212 33.59 -55.86 4.65
CA GLY A 212 34.76 -54.99 4.39
C GLY A 212 34.88 -53.84 5.41
N ALA A 213 36.11 -53.41 5.70
CA ALA A 213 36.46 -52.46 6.77
C ALA A 213 35.94 -51.02 6.56
N ILE A 214 35.58 -50.36 7.67
CA ILE A 214 35.07 -48.98 7.73
C ILE A 214 36.24 -47.98 7.81
N SER A 215 36.30 -47.01 6.89
CA SER A 215 37.20 -45.85 7.02
C SER A 215 36.47 -44.63 7.61
N ARG A 216 37.22 -43.70 8.19
CA ARG A 216 36.77 -42.50 8.94
C ARG A 216 35.87 -41.50 8.19
N PHE A 217 35.47 -41.81 6.94
CA PHE A 217 34.56 -41.03 6.10
C PHE A 217 33.33 -41.84 5.59
N GLY A 218 33.02 -42.99 6.17
CA GLY A 218 31.73 -43.68 5.96
C GLY A 218 31.53 -44.35 4.59
N ILE A 219 32.60 -44.71 3.88
CA ILE A 219 32.51 -45.46 2.62
C ILE A 219 32.63 -46.96 2.91
N ILE A 220 31.60 -47.75 2.56
CA ILE A 220 31.63 -49.21 2.57
C ILE A 220 31.81 -49.69 1.12
N THR A 221 32.87 -50.46 0.85
CA THR A 221 33.09 -51.15 -0.44
C THR A 221 32.81 -52.64 -0.31
N GLY A 222 31.91 -53.16 -1.15
CA GLY A 222 31.62 -54.59 -1.26
C GLY A 222 31.93 -55.13 -2.66
N PHE A 223 32.22 -56.42 -2.75
CA PHE A 223 32.52 -57.12 -4.00
C PHE A 223 31.42 -58.14 -4.31
N PHE A 224 30.92 -58.16 -5.55
CA PHE A 224 30.13 -59.28 -6.08
C PHE A 224 30.93 -60.01 -7.15
N GLN A 225 30.83 -61.33 -7.16
CA GLN A 225 31.31 -62.17 -8.24
C GLN A 225 30.11 -62.84 -8.90
N CYS A 226 29.94 -62.61 -10.21
CA CYS A 226 28.95 -63.31 -11.02
C CYS A 226 29.52 -64.68 -11.45
N GLU A 227 28.67 -65.68 -11.70
CA GLU A 227 29.07 -67.02 -12.17
C GLU A 227 29.82 -67.03 -13.52
N CYS A 228 29.87 -65.90 -14.24
CA CYS A 228 30.68 -65.74 -15.45
C CYS A 228 32.11 -65.20 -15.22
N GLY A 229 32.53 -64.97 -13.96
CA GLY A 229 33.90 -64.59 -13.62
C GLY A 229 34.24 -63.09 -13.73
N ALA A 230 33.26 -62.21 -13.96
CA ALA A 230 33.47 -60.76 -13.91
C ALA A 230 33.31 -60.19 -12.49
N ILE A 231 34.25 -59.34 -12.06
CA ILE A 231 34.21 -58.59 -10.80
C ILE A 231 33.72 -57.16 -11.10
N ALA A 232 32.57 -56.78 -10.53
CA ALA A 232 32.08 -55.41 -10.58
C ALA A 232 32.34 -54.70 -9.24
N VAL A 233 33.03 -53.56 -9.29
CA VAL A 233 33.26 -52.69 -8.12
C VAL A 233 32.20 -51.60 -8.15
N TYR A 234 31.33 -51.54 -7.14
CA TYR A 234 30.37 -50.45 -6.99
C TYR A 234 30.63 -49.67 -5.71
N LYS A 235 30.69 -48.34 -5.85
CA LYS A 235 30.65 -47.39 -4.73
C LYS A 235 29.21 -47.30 -4.27
N VAL A 236 28.88 -47.92 -3.14
CA VAL A 236 27.66 -47.56 -2.41
C VAL A 236 27.97 -46.26 -1.70
N GLY A 237 27.65 -45.14 -2.35
CA GLY A 237 27.45 -43.90 -1.62
C GLY A 237 26.30 -44.15 -0.67
N VAL A 238 26.57 -44.28 0.63
CA VAL A 238 25.53 -44.13 1.62
C VAL A 238 25.05 -42.69 1.43
N LEU A 239 23.92 -42.54 0.75
CA LEU A 239 23.11 -41.35 0.83
C LEU A 239 22.64 -41.33 2.28
N ILE A 240 23.51 -40.86 3.19
CA ILE A 240 23.06 -40.36 4.47
C ILE A 240 22.16 -39.21 4.06
N HIS A 241 20.86 -39.49 3.95
CA HIS A 241 19.87 -38.47 4.15
C HIS A 241 20.23 -37.90 5.51
N PHE A 242 20.99 -36.81 5.51
CA PHE A 242 20.90 -35.85 6.58
C PHE A 242 19.42 -35.50 6.59
N PHE A 243 18.67 -36.14 7.48
CA PHE A 243 17.47 -35.52 8.01
C PHE A 243 17.99 -34.21 8.62
N THR A 244 18.04 -33.16 7.79
CA THR A 244 18.05 -31.81 8.29
C THR A 244 16.77 -31.73 9.08
N ASN A 245 16.88 -31.82 10.40
CA ASN A 245 15.74 -31.57 11.28
C ASN A 245 15.29 -30.13 10.97
N MET A 246 14.30 -30.02 10.07
CA MET A 246 13.69 -28.74 9.73
C MET A 246 13.14 -28.19 11.03
N THR A 247 13.68 -27.05 11.48
CA THR A 247 13.19 -26.40 12.68
C THR A 247 11.89 -25.70 12.29
N PRO A 248 10.73 -26.07 12.87
CA PRO A 248 9.46 -25.44 12.54
C PRO A 248 9.47 -23.95 12.89
N ASN A 249 8.96 -23.12 11.99
CA ASN A 249 8.85 -21.67 12.14
C ASN A 249 7.40 -21.21 11.88
N PRO A 250 6.50 -21.34 12.88
CA PRO A 250 5.16 -20.81 12.79
C PRO A 250 5.19 -19.33 12.39
N SER A 251 4.38 -18.97 11.40
CA SER A 251 4.41 -17.66 10.71
C SER A 251 3.00 -17.24 10.33
N LEU A 252 2.73 -15.94 10.33
CA LEU A 252 1.51 -15.38 9.76
C LEU A 252 1.79 -14.90 8.33
N VAL A 253 1.15 -15.53 7.35
CA VAL A 253 1.42 -15.32 5.92
C VAL A 253 0.23 -14.61 5.27
N LEU A 254 0.52 -13.55 4.52
CA LEU A 254 -0.41 -12.94 3.58
C LEU A 254 -0.20 -13.59 2.21
N ASN A 255 -1.14 -14.45 1.80
CA ASN A 255 -1.05 -15.18 0.53
C ASN A 255 -1.46 -14.32 -0.65
N LYS A 256 -2.53 -13.55 -0.46
CA LYS A 256 -3.12 -12.62 -1.42
C LYS A 256 -4.03 -11.66 -0.66
N VAL A 257 -4.58 -10.68 -1.37
CA VAL A 257 -5.56 -9.74 -0.81
C VAL A 257 -6.66 -10.48 -0.06
N ASN A 258 -6.94 -10.04 1.16
CA ASN A 258 -7.91 -10.59 2.10
C ASN A 258 -7.67 -12.04 2.57
N ASP A 259 -6.48 -12.61 2.31
CA ASP A 259 -6.15 -13.99 2.67
C ASP A 259 -4.90 -14.07 3.55
N ILE A 260 -5.14 -14.13 4.87
CA ILE A 260 -4.12 -14.40 5.89
C ILE A 260 -4.33 -15.79 6.46
N THR A 261 -3.24 -16.56 6.52
CA THR A 261 -3.16 -17.93 7.03
C THR A 261 -2.04 -18.08 8.06
N PHE A 262 -2.21 -19.05 8.95
CA PHE A 262 -1.14 -19.55 9.79
C PHE A 262 -0.41 -20.67 9.05
N GLU A 263 0.90 -20.53 8.89
CA GLU A 263 1.73 -21.52 8.20
C GLU A 263 2.96 -21.84 9.03
N THR A 264 3.42 -23.08 8.92
CA THR A 264 4.68 -23.53 9.55
C THR A 264 5.74 -23.61 8.49
N LEU A 265 6.57 -22.57 8.39
CA LEU A 265 7.68 -22.50 7.46
C LEU A 265 8.93 -23.14 8.08
N GLU A 266 9.99 -23.29 7.29
CA GLU A 266 11.30 -23.67 7.83
C GLU A 266 11.97 -22.45 8.49
N ALA A 267 12.55 -22.63 9.68
CA ALA A 267 13.32 -21.58 10.31
C ALA A 267 14.57 -21.24 9.48
N PRO A 268 14.95 -19.97 9.36
CA PRO A 268 16.16 -19.61 8.65
C PRO A 268 17.39 -20.20 9.36
N THR A 269 18.45 -20.43 8.60
CA THR A 269 19.77 -20.77 9.14
C THR A 269 20.68 -19.54 9.09
N LEU A 270 21.60 -19.44 10.05
CA LEU A 270 22.65 -18.43 10.02
C LEU A 270 23.64 -18.81 8.91
N SER A 271 23.57 -18.08 7.80
CA SER A 271 24.42 -18.26 6.62
C SER A 271 25.65 -17.37 6.68
N GLU A 272 25.56 -16.21 7.32
CA GLU A 272 26.64 -15.22 7.36
C GLU A 272 27.27 -15.08 8.75
N PRO A 273 28.58 -14.76 8.85
CA PRO A 273 29.29 -14.71 10.12
C PRO A 273 28.77 -13.69 11.14
N ASN A 274 28.12 -12.61 10.68
CA ASN A 274 27.61 -11.51 11.49
C ASN A 274 26.08 -11.57 11.68
N GLU A 275 25.42 -12.64 11.23
CA GLU A 275 23.99 -12.83 11.43
C GLU A 275 23.69 -13.29 12.86
N VAL A 276 22.51 -12.89 13.34
CA VAL A 276 21.98 -13.22 14.65
C VAL A 276 20.57 -13.79 14.46
N MET A 277 20.26 -14.87 15.16
CA MET A 277 18.91 -15.42 15.23
C MET A 277 18.19 -14.79 16.40
N VAL A 278 17.00 -14.25 16.14
CA VAL A 278 16.11 -13.69 17.15
C VAL A 278 14.85 -14.52 17.19
N GLU A 279 14.50 -15.01 18.38
CA GLU A 279 13.16 -15.50 18.65
C GLU A 279 12.25 -14.30 18.90
N VAL A 280 11.33 -14.04 17.98
CA VAL A 280 10.44 -12.88 18.04
C VAL A 280 9.44 -13.11 19.16
N LYS A 281 9.27 -12.10 20.02
CA LYS A 281 8.40 -12.19 21.20
C LYS A 281 7.23 -11.25 21.15
N LYS A 282 7.38 -10.09 20.50
CA LYS A 282 6.35 -9.07 20.39
C LYS A 282 6.45 -8.42 19.02
N THR A 283 5.31 -8.27 18.34
CA THR A 283 5.20 -7.59 17.05
C THR A 283 4.03 -6.62 17.07
N GLY A 284 4.27 -5.37 16.72
CA GLY A 284 3.23 -4.38 16.49
C GLY A 284 2.61 -4.53 15.10
N ILE A 285 1.31 -4.22 15.00
CA ILE A 285 0.64 -4.09 13.71
C ILE A 285 0.75 -2.65 13.22
N CYS A 286 1.16 -2.48 11.97
CA CYS A 286 1.22 -1.19 11.30
C CYS A 286 0.05 -1.03 10.30
N GLY A 287 -0.30 0.23 10.00
CA GLY A 287 -1.29 0.54 8.97
C GLY A 287 -0.88 0.03 7.58
N SER A 288 0.43 -0.10 7.31
CA SER A 288 0.95 -0.69 6.07
C SER A 288 0.61 -2.18 5.96
N ASP A 289 0.70 -2.95 7.04
CA ASP A 289 0.31 -4.37 7.03
C ASP A 289 -1.17 -4.51 6.68
N ILE A 290 -2.03 -3.64 7.23
CA ILE A 290 -3.45 -3.59 6.90
C ILE A 290 -3.68 -3.16 5.44
N HIS A 291 -2.91 -2.20 4.94
CA HIS A 291 -3.03 -1.76 3.56
C HIS A 291 -2.64 -2.87 2.57
N TYR A 292 -1.60 -3.66 2.86
CA TYR A 292 -1.29 -4.87 2.09
C TYR A 292 -2.39 -5.92 2.22
N TYR A 293 -2.92 -6.12 3.42
CA TYR A 293 -4.00 -7.08 3.64
C TYR A 293 -5.24 -6.74 2.81
N SER A 294 -5.63 -5.46 2.76
CA SER A 294 -6.86 -5.00 2.09
C SER A 294 -6.68 -4.71 0.59
N HIS A 295 -5.51 -4.25 0.16
CA HIS A 295 -5.31 -3.75 -1.21
C HIS A 295 -4.17 -4.44 -1.96
N GLY A 296 -3.34 -5.23 -1.29
CA GLY A 296 -2.23 -5.98 -1.91
C GLY A 296 -1.10 -5.11 -2.45
N LYS A 297 -1.12 -3.79 -2.21
CA LYS A 297 -0.06 -2.88 -2.67
C LYS A 297 0.03 -1.62 -1.82
N ILE A 298 1.20 -0.99 -1.84
CA ILE A 298 1.43 0.39 -1.37
C ILE A 298 2.32 1.06 -2.41
N GLY A 299 1.79 2.04 -3.14
CA GLY A 299 2.51 2.62 -4.29
C GLY A 299 2.93 1.53 -5.29
N ASP A 300 4.21 1.52 -5.64
CA ASP A 300 4.82 0.57 -6.57
C ASP A 300 5.15 -0.80 -5.94
N PHE A 301 5.00 -0.95 -4.63
CA PHE A 301 5.27 -2.21 -3.93
C PHE A 301 4.02 -3.09 -3.96
N VAL A 302 3.97 -4.03 -4.91
CA VAL A 302 2.82 -4.91 -5.16
C VAL A 302 3.11 -6.32 -4.65
N LEU A 303 2.16 -6.88 -3.90
CA LEU A 303 2.20 -8.26 -3.44
C LEU A 303 1.94 -9.21 -4.62
N THR A 304 3.00 -9.77 -5.19
CA THR A 304 2.91 -10.76 -6.29
C THR A 304 3.05 -12.22 -5.82
N GLN A 305 3.49 -12.43 -4.59
CA GLN A 305 3.76 -13.74 -3.99
C GLN A 305 3.43 -13.71 -2.48
N PRO A 306 3.17 -14.87 -1.85
CA PRO A 306 2.97 -14.95 -0.40
C PRO A 306 4.10 -14.29 0.39
N MET A 307 3.75 -13.59 1.46
CA MET A 307 4.70 -12.84 2.27
C MET A 307 4.36 -12.98 3.75
N VAL A 308 5.36 -13.32 4.58
CA VAL A 308 5.20 -13.25 6.04
C VAL A 308 4.99 -11.79 6.44
N LEU A 309 4.03 -11.52 7.31
CA LEU A 309 3.68 -10.17 7.75
C LEU A 309 4.56 -9.65 8.89
N GLY A 310 4.41 -8.37 9.25
CA GLY A 310 4.99 -7.74 10.43
C GLY A 310 6.41 -7.21 10.24
N HIS A 311 6.66 -6.03 10.77
CA HIS A 311 7.98 -5.36 10.71
C HIS A 311 8.32 -4.55 11.98
N GLU A 312 7.38 -4.43 12.92
CA GLU A 312 7.57 -3.70 14.17
C GLU A 312 7.85 -4.67 15.34
N SER A 313 9.04 -5.26 15.40
CA SER A 313 9.27 -6.44 16.26
C SER A 313 10.42 -6.31 17.25
N ALA A 314 10.27 -7.00 18.38
CA ALA A 314 11.32 -7.23 19.35
C ALA A 314 11.32 -8.68 19.85
N GLY A 315 12.50 -9.14 20.27
CA GLY A 315 12.69 -10.54 20.64
C GLY A 315 13.94 -10.79 21.47
N VAL A 316 14.28 -12.06 21.59
CA VAL A 316 15.43 -12.55 22.36
C VAL A 316 16.39 -13.25 21.42
N VAL A 317 17.67 -12.95 21.52
CA VAL A 317 18.72 -13.61 20.73
C VAL A 317 18.83 -15.08 21.14
N THR A 318 18.72 -16.00 20.18
CA THR A 318 18.81 -17.47 20.41
C THR A 318 20.05 -18.10 19.82
N ALA A 319 20.63 -17.49 18.79
CA ALA A 319 21.91 -17.91 18.21
C ALA A 319 22.65 -16.71 17.61
N VAL A 320 23.97 -16.79 17.56
CA VAL A 320 24.83 -15.75 16.98
C VAL A 320 25.85 -16.38 16.04
N GLY A 321 26.15 -15.69 14.94
CA GLY A 321 27.23 -16.06 14.04
C GLY A 321 28.61 -15.89 14.69
N PRO A 322 29.64 -16.57 14.16
CA PRO A 322 30.97 -16.63 14.76
C PRO A 322 31.73 -15.29 14.82
N LYS A 323 31.29 -14.26 14.10
CA LYS A 323 31.91 -12.93 14.09
C LYS A 323 31.05 -11.85 14.77
N VAL A 324 29.89 -12.22 15.31
CA VAL A 324 29.07 -11.33 16.12
C VAL A 324 29.82 -10.96 17.39
N THR A 325 29.90 -9.66 17.68
CA THR A 325 30.64 -9.14 18.86
C THR A 325 29.79 -8.25 19.74
N SER A 326 28.72 -7.66 19.20
CA SER A 326 27.87 -6.69 19.90
C SER A 326 26.74 -7.33 20.71
N LEU A 327 26.40 -8.59 20.42
CA LEU A 327 25.25 -9.30 20.97
C LEU A 327 25.62 -10.73 21.41
N LYS A 328 24.85 -11.28 22.34
CA LYS A 328 24.96 -12.68 22.77
C LYS A 328 23.58 -13.31 23.00
N VAL A 329 23.53 -14.64 23.03
CA VAL A 329 22.31 -15.39 23.37
C VAL A 329 21.72 -14.90 24.70
N GLY A 330 20.41 -14.70 24.72
CA GLY A 330 19.65 -14.15 25.85
C GLY A 330 19.51 -12.64 25.85
N ASP A 331 20.25 -11.89 25.02
CA ASP A 331 20.03 -10.44 24.91
C ASP A 331 18.66 -10.15 24.29
N ARG A 332 17.96 -9.15 24.85
CA ARG A 332 16.72 -8.60 24.29
C ARG A 332 17.06 -7.55 23.25
N VAL A 333 16.41 -7.59 22.09
CA VAL A 333 16.70 -6.68 20.97
C VAL A 333 15.43 -6.17 20.32
N ALA A 334 15.44 -4.91 19.90
CA ALA A 334 14.53 -4.39 18.88
C ALA A 334 15.13 -4.69 17.50
N ILE A 335 14.27 -5.10 16.56
CA ILE A 335 14.66 -5.49 15.21
C ILE A 335 14.45 -4.29 14.28
N GLU A 336 15.52 -3.83 13.64
CA GLU A 336 15.44 -2.88 12.54
C GLU A 336 15.19 -3.64 11.23
N PRO A 337 13.99 -3.53 10.61
CA PRO A 337 13.55 -4.42 9.55
C PRO A 337 14.17 -4.11 8.18
N GLY A 338 14.85 -2.98 8.02
CA GLY A 338 15.38 -2.49 6.73
C GLY A 338 16.89 -2.68 6.58
N VAL A 339 17.33 -3.75 5.94
CA VAL A 339 18.76 -4.05 5.73
C VAL A 339 19.20 -3.59 4.33
N PRO A 340 20.10 -2.60 4.21
CA PRO A 340 20.60 -2.11 2.93
C PRO A 340 21.63 -3.08 2.33
N SER A 341 21.90 -2.95 1.03
CA SER A 341 22.95 -3.74 0.36
C SER A 341 24.36 -3.42 0.85
N ARG A 342 24.56 -2.24 1.45
CA ARG A 342 25.87 -1.67 1.86
C ARG A 342 26.80 -1.26 0.70
N PHE A 343 26.32 -1.30 -0.54
CA PHE A 343 27.13 -0.99 -1.72
C PHE A 343 26.72 0.28 -2.49
N SER A 344 25.50 0.78 -2.25
CA SER A 344 24.95 1.93 -2.96
C SER A 344 25.56 3.26 -2.49
N ASP A 345 25.42 4.30 -3.31
CA ASP A 345 25.90 5.65 -2.97
C ASP A 345 25.09 6.26 -1.82
N GLU A 346 23.79 5.96 -1.74
CA GLU A 346 22.93 6.39 -0.64
C GLU A 346 23.42 5.82 0.69
N TYR A 347 23.72 4.52 0.74
CA TYR A 347 24.33 3.91 1.92
C TYR A 347 25.66 4.58 2.29
N LYS A 348 26.57 4.73 1.34
CA LYS A 348 27.90 5.35 1.57
C LYS A 348 27.80 6.80 2.01
N SER A 349 26.75 7.51 1.59
CA SER A 349 26.46 8.89 2.00
C SER A 349 25.85 9.01 3.40
N GLY A 350 25.56 7.90 4.07
CA GLY A 350 24.91 7.87 5.39
C GLY A 350 23.38 7.80 5.36
N HIS A 351 22.77 7.65 4.18
CA HIS A 351 21.32 7.61 3.98
C HIS A 351 20.85 6.23 3.53
N TYR A 352 21.16 5.19 4.32
CA TYR A 352 20.89 3.81 3.92
C TYR A 352 19.42 3.48 3.69
N GLN A 353 18.50 4.24 4.29
CA GLN A 353 17.07 4.07 4.10
C GLN A 353 16.61 4.36 2.67
N LEU A 354 17.43 5.09 1.92
CA LEU A 354 17.24 5.39 0.50
C LEU A 354 17.98 4.41 -0.40
N CYS A 355 18.64 3.39 0.14
CA CYS A 355 19.32 2.38 -0.65
C CYS A 355 18.33 1.68 -1.61
N PRO A 356 18.54 1.71 -2.93
CA PRO A 356 17.63 1.13 -3.92
C PRO A 356 17.57 -0.42 -3.86
N HIS A 357 18.46 -1.02 -3.08
CA HIS A 357 18.56 -2.46 -2.86
C HIS A 357 18.29 -2.83 -1.40
N ILE A 358 17.58 -1.96 -0.66
CA ILE A 358 17.18 -2.26 0.71
C ILE A 358 16.17 -3.40 0.73
N VAL A 359 16.42 -4.39 1.58
CA VAL A 359 15.49 -5.45 1.91
C VAL A 359 14.76 -5.04 3.18
N PHE A 360 13.44 -4.88 3.10
CA PHE A 360 12.63 -4.43 4.23
C PHE A 360 11.58 -5.48 4.57
N ALA A 361 11.55 -5.91 5.83
CA ALA A 361 10.63 -6.95 6.29
C ALA A 361 9.16 -6.59 5.97
N ALA A 362 8.38 -7.55 5.48
CA ALA A 362 6.97 -7.35 5.10
C ALA A 362 6.72 -6.22 4.07
N THR A 363 7.67 -5.92 3.19
CA THR A 363 7.48 -5.06 2.02
C THR A 363 7.90 -5.82 0.76
N PRO A 364 6.98 -6.04 -0.21
CA PRO A 364 7.31 -6.70 -1.48
C PRO A 364 8.44 -5.98 -2.23
N ASP A 365 9.24 -6.74 -2.99
CA ASP A 365 10.22 -6.12 -3.89
C ASP A 365 9.49 -5.43 -5.06
N PRO A 366 9.83 -4.17 -5.40
CA PRO A 366 9.20 -3.48 -6.52
C PRO A 366 9.51 -4.14 -7.88
N LYS A 367 10.53 -5.00 -7.98
CA LYS A 367 10.85 -5.77 -9.19
C LYS A 367 9.94 -6.99 -9.29
N HIS A 368 9.04 -6.95 -10.28
CA HIS A 368 8.11 -8.03 -10.57
C HIS A 368 8.79 -9.40 -10.63
N GLY A 369 8.28 -10.36 -9.85
CA GLY A 369 8.74 -11.75 -9.83
C GLY A 369 9.88 -12.06 -8.86
N SER A 370 10.45 -11.05 -8.19
CA SER A 370 11.41 -11.29 -7.10
C SER A 370 10.67 -11.76 -5.84
N PRO A 371 11.25 -12.67 -5.04
CA PRO A 371 10.62 -13.13 -3.81
C PRO A 371 10.49 -11.98 -2.80
N SER A 372 9.31 -11.86 -2.19
CA SER A 372 9.08 -10.89 -1.11
C SER A 372 9.97 -11.22 0.10
N PRO A 373 10.69 -10.25 0.67
CA PRO A 373 11.37 -10.43 1.94
C PRO A 373 10.39 -10.92 3.02
N PRO A 374 10.74 -11.93 3.83
CA PRO A 374 9.87 -12.35 4.91
C PRO A 374 9.74 -11.24 5.96
N GLY A 375 8.52 -11.03 6.45
CA GLY A 375 8.25 -10.29 7.66
C GLY A 375 8.76 -10.98 8.92
N THR A 376 8.52 -10.32 10.04
CA THR A 376 8.99 -10.68 11.39
C THR A 376 7.92 -11.35 12.23
N LEU A 377 6.67 -11.47 11.77
CA LEU A 377 5.59 -12.16 12.49
C LEU A 377 5.68 -13.68 12.31
N CYS A 378 6.83 -14.21 12.74
CA CYS A 378 7.22 -15.61 12.75
C CYS A 378 8.03 -15.91 14.02
N LYS A 379 8.30 -17.18 14.33
CA LYS A 379 8.99 -17.56 15.57
C LYS A 379 10.46 -17.14 15.55
N TYR A 380 11.15 -17.42 14.46
CA TYR A 380 12.58 -17.18 14.30
C TYR A 380 12.83 -16.26 13.10
N TYR A 381 13.48 -15.14 13.37
CA TYR A 381 13.90 -14.16 12.38
C TYR A 381 15.41 -13.93 12.47
N LYS A 382 16.10 -13.96 11.33
CA LYS A 382 17.53 -13.65 11.26
C LYS A 382 17.76 -12.22 10.79
N SER A 383 18.72 -11.54 11.39
CA SER A 383 19.15 -10.19 11.00
C SER A 383 20.65 -10.03 11.27
N PRO A 384 21.39 -9.22 10.49
CA PRO A 384 22.77 -8.90 10.85
C PRO A 384 22.82 -8.09 12.16
N GLU A 385 23.89 -8.29 12.96
CA GLU A 385 23.99 -7.71 14.30
C GLU A 385 23.86 -6.17 14.35
N ASP A 386 24.25 -5.48 13.27
CA ASP A 386 24.21 -4.01 13.15
C ASP A 386 22.79 -3.45 12.96
N PHE A 387 21.79 -4.30 12.70
CA PHE A 387 20.36 -3.97 12.59
C PHE A 387 19.53 -4.53 13.78
N LEU A 388 20.21 -4.90 14.86
CA LEU A 388 19.59 -5.32 16.11
C LEU A 388 20.06 -4.40 17.22
N VAL A 389 19.13 -3.64 17.80
CA VAL A 389 19.45 -2.72 18.91
C VAL A 389 19.08 -3.37 20.23
N LYS A 390 20.10 -3.61 21.06
CA LYS A 390 19.94 -4.17 22.40
C LYS A 390 19.05 -3.27 23.27
N LEU A 391 18.08 -3.88 23.93
CA LEU A 391 17.17 -3.22 24.86
C LEU A 391 17.79 -3.18 26.27
N PRO A 392 17.83 -2.00 26.91
CA PRO A 392 18.17 -1.87 28.33
C PRO A 392 17.16 -2.57 29.22
N ASP A 393 17.55 -2.86 30.47
CA ASP A 393 16.74 -3.74 31.31
C ASP A 393 15.35 -3.20 31.63
N CYS A 394 15.25 -1.87 31.77
CA CYS A 394 14.02 -1.13 32.03
C CYS A 394 13.09 -1.01 30.80
N VAL A 395 13.52 -1.43 29.61
CA VAL A 395 12.70 -1.40 28.39
C VAL A 395 12.12 -2.80 28.14
N SER A 396 10.79 -2.91 28.18
CA SER A 396 10.08 -4.18 27.94
C SER A 396 10.14 -4.59 26.46
N LEU A 397 9.85 -5.85 26.14
CA LEU A 397 9.78 -6.31 24.76
C LEU A 397 8.63 -5.65 23.98
N GLU A 398 7.53 -5.29 24.64
CA GLU A 398 6.44 -4.55 23.99
C GLU A 398 6.89 -3.13 23.60
N LEU A 399 7.63 -2.46 24.49
CA LEU A 399 8.27 -1.18 24.16
C LEU A 399 9.38 -1.34 23.11
N GLY A 400 10.04 -2.50 23.08
CA GLY A 400 10.97 -2.88 22.02
C GLY A 400 10.31 -2.94 20.64
N ALA A 401 9.11 -3.52 20.54
CA ALA A 401 8.33 -3.53 19.30
C ALA A 401 7.91 -2.11 18.88
N MET A 402 7.67 -1.22 19.85
CA MET A 402 7.39 0.20 19.61
C MET A 402 8.59 1.02 19.11
N VAL A 403 9.81 0.46 19.12
CA VAL A 403 11.01 1.16 18.64
C VAL A 403 10.92 1.47 17.15
N GLU A 404 10.34 0.59 16.34
CA GLU A 404 10.15 0.83 14.90
C GLU A 404 9.29 2.08 14.64
N PRO A 405 8.05 2.17 15.14
CA PRO A 405 7.21 3.33 14.85
C PRO A 405 7.70 4.59 15.59
N LEU A 406 8.39 4.46 16.73
CA LEU A 406 9.03 5.60 17.39
C LEU A 406 10.17 6.16 16.52
N SER A 407 10.92 5.30 15.83
CA SER A 407 12.01 5.70 14.94
C SER A 407 11.52 6.49 13.74
N VAL A 408 10.30 6.22 13.25
CA VAL A 408 9.64 7.06 12.23
C VAL A 408 9.40 8.47 12.76
N GLY A 409 8.89 8.61 14.00
CA GLY A 409 8.70 9.90 14.65
C GLY A 409 10.01 10.65 14.90
N VAL A 410 11.05 9.94 15.35
CA VAL A 410 12.42 10.46 15.51
C VAL A 410 12.98 10.96 14.18
N HIS A 411 12.82 10.20 13.11
CA HIS A 411 13.30 10.58 11.78
C HIS A 411 12.59 11.84 11.27
N GLY A 412 11.26 11.90 11.38
CA GLY A 412 10.47 13.08 11.00
C GLY A 412 10.90 14.33 11.77
N CYS A 413 11.16 14.20 13.08
CA CYS A 413 11.71 15.30 13.88
C CYS A 413 13.11 15.72 13.43
N LYS A 414 14.00 14.77 13.11
CA LYS A 414 15.36 15.07 12.61
C LYS A 414 15.33 15.72 11.23
N GLN A 415 14.47 15.28 10.32
CA GLN A 415 14.29 15.87 9.00
C GLN A 415 13.84 17.34 9.12
N ALA A 416 12.83 17.61 9.94
CA ALA A 416 12.40 18.97 10.25
C ALA A 416 13.37 19.75 11.15
N LYS A 417 14.48 19.12 11.58
CA LYS A 417 15.50 19.71 12.47
C LYS A 417 14.95 20.23 13.79
N VAL A 418 13.94 19.55 14.35
CA VAL A 418 13.35 19.92 15.65
C VAL A 418 14.48 20.07 16.68
N THR A 419 14.51 21.22 17.35
CA THR A 419 15.53 21.56 18.34
C THR A 419 14.88 22.12 19.60
N PHE A 420 15.69 22.24 20.65
CA PHE A 420 15.28 22.85 21.91
C PHE A 420 14.65 24.24 21.68
N GLY A 421 13.47 24.46 22.26
CA GLY A 421 12.73 25.72 22.16
C GLY A 421 11.71 25.79 21.03
N ASP A 422 11.71 24.85 20.08
CA ASP A 422 10.75 24.86 18.97
C ASP A 422 9.31 24.66 19.46
N VAL A 423 8.37 25.33 18.81
CA VAL A 423 6.93 25.10 18.88
C VAL A 423 6.54 24.18 17.72
N VAL A 424 6.05 22.98 18.06
CA VAL A 424 5.79 21.90 17.10
C VAL A 424 4.29 21.61 17.04
N VAL A 425 3.75 21.51 15.83
CA VAL A 425 2.40 21.00 15.57
C VAL A 425 2.51 19.66 14.84
N VAL A 426 1.85 18.63 15.37
CA VAL A 426 1.79 17.30 14.77
C VAL A 426 0.38 17.03 14.28
N PHE A 427 0.22 16.82 12.98
CA PHE A 427 -1.07 16.44 12.39
C PHE A 427 -1.22 14.92 12.42
N GLY A 428 -2.29 14.45 13.07
CA GLY A 428 -2.63 13.06 13.29
C GLY A 428 -2.42 12.61 14.74
N GLY A 429 -3.48 12.18 15.41
CA GLY A 429 -3.46 11.53 16.72
C GLY A 429 -3.39 10.00 16.63
N GLY A 430 -2.94 9.46 15.49
CA GLY A 430 -2.63 8.03 15.33
C GLY A 430 -1.28 7.65 15.95
N PRO A 431 -0.87 6.37 15.85
CA PRO A 431 0.37 5.89 16.48
C PRO A 431 1.61 6.68 16.07
N VAL A 432 1.79 6.92 14.77
CA VAL A 432 2.95 7.67 14.25
C VAL A 432 2.96 9.12 14.75
N GLY A 433 1.79 9.78 14.77
CA GLY A 433 1.70 11.16 15.24
C GLY A 433 1.92 11.31 16.74
N LEU A 434 1.36 10.42 17.56
CA LEU A 434 1.61 10.42 19.01
C LEU A 434 3.09 10.14 19.34
N LEU A 435 3.74 9.25 18.59
CA LEU A 435 5.18 8.95 18.75
C LEU A 435 6.07 10.08 18.20
N ALA A 436 5.67 10.77 17.13
CA ALA A 436 6.35 11.97 16.65
C ALA A 436 6.25 13.12 17.66
N ALA A 437 5.08 13.31 18.29
CA ALA A 437 4.89 14.25 19.38
C ALA A 437 5.76 13.91 20.60
N ALA A 438 5.89 12.61 20.93
CA ALA A 438 6.81 12.13 21.96
C ALA A 438 8.26 12.46 21.62
N ALA A 439 8.69 12.18 20.39
CA ALA A 439 10.04 12.49 19.91
C ALA A 439 10.33 14.01 19.95
N ALA A 440 9.40 14.84 19.48
CA ALA A 440 9.53 16.30 19.53
C ALA A 440 9.68 16.81 20.98
N THR A 441 8.87 16.30 21.90
CA THR A 441 8.98 16.61 23.34
C THR A 441 10.36 16.25 23.88
N LYS A 442 10.89 15.07 23.53
CA LYS A 442 12.21 14.61 23.98
C LYS A 442 13.38 15.34 23.31
N PHE A 443 13.17 15.93 22.14
CA PHE A 443 14.15 16.79 21.47
C PHE A 443 14.17 18.21 22.06
N GLY A 444 13.25 18.53 22.97
CA GLY A 444 13.22 19.79 23.71
C GLY A 444 12.25 20.83 23.13
N ALA A 445 11.26 20.42 22.34
CA ALA A 445 10.18 21.31 21.92
C ALA A 445 9.53 21.98 23.15
N ALA A 446 9.36 23.31 23.10
CA ALA A 446 8.78 24.08 24.19
C ALA A 446 7.26 23.89 24.28
N LYS A 447 6.60 23.72 23.12
CA LYS A 447 5.19 23.39 23.00
C LYS A 447 5.04 22.33 21.92
N VAL A 448 4.18 21.35 22.20
CA VAL A 448 3.75 20.35 21.22
C VAL A 448 2.22 20.37 21.17
N MET A 449 1.66 20.58 19.99
CA MET A 449 0.23 20.45 19.73
C MET A 449 -0.05 19.25 18.85
N VAL A 450 -1.03 18.42 19.25
CA VAL A 450 -1.54 17.34 18.39
C VAL A 450 -2.87 17.76 17.77
N VAL A 451 -3.00 17.55 16.47
CA VAL A 451 -4.19 17.87 15.68
C VAL A 451 -4.83 16.58 15.19
N ASP A 452 -6.12 16.40 15.40
CA ASP A 452 -6.90 15.25 14.88
C ASP A 452 -8.37 15.65 14.76
N VAL A 453 -9.19 14.79 14.17
CA VAL A 453 -10.65 14.99 14.06
C VAL A 453 -11.43 14.24 15.14
N ILE A 454 -10.75 13.39 15.92
CA ILE A 454 -11.32 12.53 16.97
C ILE A 454 -10.84 13.02 18.35
N ASP A 455 -11.77 13.51 19.17
CA ASP A 455 -11.45 14.09 20.48
C ASP A 455 -10.81 13.09 21.46
N ASP A 456 -11.19 11.82 21.40
CA ASP A 456 -10.59 10.78 22.25
C ASP A 456 -9.08 10.61 22.01
N LYS A 457 -8.64 10.76 20.74
CA LYS A 457 -7.20 10.72 20.40
C LYS A 457 -6.46 11.95 20.92
N LEU A 458 -7.10 13.11 20.84
CA LEU A 458 -6.57 14.37 21.39
C LEU A 458 -6.43 14.28 22.91
N LYS A 459 -7.47 13.81 23.59
CA LYS A 459 -7.45 13.58 25.04
C LYS A 459 -6.32 12.62 25.43
N MET A 460 -6.15 11.53 24.69
CA MET A 460 -5.05 10.59 24.92
C MET A 460 -3.68 11.26 24.78
N ALA A 461 -3.49 12.17 23.81
CA ALA A 461 -2.22 12.88 23.64
C ALA A 461 -1.82 13.69 24.88
N LEU A 462 -2.80 14.32 25.55
CA LEU A 462 -2.60 15.02 26.82
C LEU A 462 -2.36 14.04 27.97
N GLU A 463 -3.20 13.00 28.09
CA GLU A 463 -3.12 12.01 29.19
C GLU A 463 -1.84 11.17 29.18
N VAL A 464 -1.25 10.95 28.00
CA VAL A 464 0.02 10.23 27.83
C VAL A 464 1.23 11.15 28.08
N GLY A 465 1.03 12.48 27.99
CA GLY A 465 2.09 13.47 28.21
C GLY A 465 2.93 13.77 26.97
N VAL A 466 2.43 13.50 25.76
CA VAL A 466 3.14 13.84 24.50
C VAL A 466 2.73 15.20 23.94
N ALA A 467 1.65 15.79 24.43
CA ALA A 467 1.12 17.04 23.96
C ALA A 467 0.91 18.02 25.12
N THR A 468 1.18 19.30 24.84
CA THR A 468 0.85 20.44 25.70
C THR A 468 -0.48 21.08 25.33
N HIS A 469 -0.84 20.99 24.05
CA HIS A 469 -2.06 21.54 23.48
C HIS A 469 -2.65 20.51 22.52
N THR A 470 -3.94 20.63 22.22
CA THR A 470 -4.61 19.81 21.22
C THR A 470 -5.59 20.65 20.44
N PHE A 471 -5.80 20.31 19.17
CA PHE A 471 -6.74 21.03 18.33
C PHE A 471 -7.57 20.06 17.49
N ASN A 472 -8.90 20.21 17.53
CA ASN A 472 -9.78 19.45 16.66
C ASN A 472 -9.91 20.18 15.33
N SER A 473 -9.39 19.61 14.23
CA SER A 473 -9.38 20.29 12.93
C SER A 473 -10.77 20.47 12.30
N LYS A 474 -11.83 19.92 12.89
CA LYS A 474 -13.22 20.24 12.50
C LYS A 474 -13.73 21.55 13.10
N SER A 475 -13.05 22.09 14.12
CA SER A 475 -13.52 23.24 14.90
C SER A 475 -13.09 24.59 14.34
N GLY A 476 -12.12 24.63 13.42
CA GLY A 476 -11.60 25.89 12.87
C GLY A 476 -10.44 25.70 11.89
N GLY A 477 -9.93 26.81 11.39
CA GLY A 477 -8.83 26.87 10.42
C GLY A 477 -7.47 27.18 11.05
N ALA A 478 -6.53 27.64 10.22
CA ALA A 478 -5.15 27.91 10.65
C ALA A 478 -5.06 28.98 11.75
N ASP A 479 -5.86 30.04 11.65
CA ASP A 479 -5.86 31.12 12.63
C ASP A 479 -6.43 30.68 13.98
N ASP A 480 -7.43 29.79 13.99
CA ASP A 480 -7.97 29.20 15.22
C ASP A 480 -6.95 28.29 15.90
N LEU A 481 -6.24 27.47 15.11
CA LEU A 481 -5.15 26.62 15.60
C LEU A 481 -4.03 27.47 16.22
N VAL A 482 -3.60 28.53 15.53
CA VAL A 482 -2.57 29.46 16.03
C VAL A 482 -3.03 30.17 17.29
N LYS A 483 -4.31 30.56 17.37
CA LYS A 483 -4.89 31.17 18.56
C LYS A 483 -4.89 30.22 19.76
N GLU A 484 -5.26 28.95 19.55
CA GLU A 484 -5.24 27.92 20.59
C GLU A 484 -3.81 27.62 21.08
N LEU A 485 -2.84 27.62 20.16
CA LEU A 485 -1.42 27.43 20.49
C LEU A 485 -0.79 28.68 21.15
N GLY A 486 -1.40 29.84 20.92
CA GLY A 486 -0.95 31.18 21.33
C GLY A 486 0.11 31.80 20.43
N GLU A 487 0.67 31.05 19.48
CA GLU A 487 1.69 31.51 18.54
C GLU A 487 1.75 30.60 17.30
N ARG A 488 2.44 31.04 16.25
CA ARG A 488 2.64 30.24 15.04
C ARG A 488 3.75 29.21 15.26
N PRO A 489 3.56 27.94 14.84
CA PRO A 489 4.56 26.90 15.02
C PRO A 489 5.81 27.14 14.18
N ASP A 490 6.95 26.74 14.74
CA ASP A 490 8.25 26.64 14.06
C ASP A 490 8.31 25.44 13.11
N VAL A 491 7.70 24.35 13.54
CA VAL A 491 7.75 23.05 12.86
C VAL A 491 6.36 22.43 12.77
N VAL A 492 6.04 21.90 11.60
CA VAL A 492 4.91 21.00 11.39
C VAL A 492 5.43 19.61 11.03
N ILE A 493 4.90 18.59 11.71
CA ILE A 493 5.09 17.18 11.38
C ILE A 493 3.75 16.62 10.93
N GLU A 494 3.61 16.31 9.64
CA GLU A 494 2.36 15.87 9.04
C GLU A 494 2.34 14.34 8.97
N CYS A 495 1.48 13.69 9.77
CA CYS A 495 1.41 12.24 9.91
C CYS A 495 0.08 11.64 9.42
N THR A 496 -0.76 12.39 8.72
CA THR A 496 -2.07 11.93 8.20
C THR A 496 -2.03 11.58 6.70
N GLY A 497 -1.22 12.29 5.91
CA GLY A 497 -1.26 12.23 4.44
C GLY A 497 -2.49 12.91 3.82
N ALA A 498 -3.35 13.53 4.64
CA ALA A 498 -4.57 14.19 4.16
C ALA A 498 -4.25 15.59 3.64
N GLU A 499 -4.69 15.88 2.40
CA GLU A 499 -4.50 17.17 1.75
C GLU A 499 -4.95 18.37 2.59
N VAL A 500 -6.07 18.23 3.31
CA VAL A 500 -6.58 19.28 4.21
C VAL A 500 -5.60 19.55 5.36
N CYS A 501 -4.99 18.51 5.93
CA CYS A 501 -4.00 18.66 7.00
C CYS A 501 -2.68 19.24 6.47
N ILE A 502 -2.28 18.85 5.25
CA ILE A 502 -1.09 19.41 4.59
C ILE A 502 -1.27 20.93 4.40
N ASN A 503 -2.40 21.35 3.85
CA ASN A 503 -2.71 22.77 3.63
C ASN A 503 -2.78 23.55 4.95
N LEU A 504 -3.52 23.03 5.94
CA LEU A 504 -3.65 23.65 7.26
C LEU A 504 -2.30 23.77 7.98
N GLY A 505 -1.45 22.74 7.86
CA GLY A 505 -0.08 22.76 8.37
C GLY A 505 0.76 23.86 7.73
N ILE A 506 0.73 23.98 6.41
CA ILE A 506 1.44 25.05 5.70
C ILE A 506 0.90 26.43 6.10
N GLU A 507 -0.41 26.61 6.17
CA GLU A 507 -1.04 27.89 6.52
C GLU A 507 -0.70 28.34 7.95
N SER A 508 -0.66 27.40 8.91
CA SER A 508 -0.37 27.71 10.32
C SER A 508 1.09 28.10 10.57
N LEU A 509 2.05 27.54 9.82
CA LEU A 509 3.49 27.81 9.99
C LEU A 509 3.85 29.29 10.06
N LYS A 510 4.85 29.61 10.90
CA LYS A 510 5.51 30.90 10.90
C LYS A 510 6.35 31.10 9.62
N MET A 511 6.73 32.34 9.32
CA MET A 511 7.69 32.63 8.25
C MET A 511 9.04 31.95 8.55
N GLY A 512 9.65 31.32 7.54
CA GLY A 512 10.84 30.48 7.70
C GLY A 512 10.58 29.14 8.40
N GLY A 513 9.32 28.75 8.57
CA GLY A 513 8.93 27.51 9.22
C GLY A 513 9.32 26.25 8.43
N ARG A 514 9.36 25.12 9.14
CA ARG A 514 9.81 23.82 8.59
C ARG A 514 8.67 22.81 8.63
N PHE A 515 8.53 22.04 7.58
CA PHE A 515 7.48 21.05 7.41
C PHE A 515 8.11 19.69 7.10
N SER A 516 7.72 18.64 7.83
CA SER A 516 8.07 17.26 7.52
C SER A 516 6.83 16.47 7.14
N GLN A 517 6.80 15.97 5.90
CA GLN A 517 5.78 15.05 5.40
C GLN A 517 6.15 13.61 5.81
N VAL A 518 5.41 13.03 6.75
CA VAL A 518 5.58 11.66 7.26
C VAL A 518 4.43 10.76 6.81
N GLY A 519 3.20 11.28 6.83
CA GLY A 519 2.02 10.57 6.36
C GLY A 519 2.06 10.34 4.84
N ASN A 520 1.50 9.21 4.39
CA ASN A 520 1.44 8.92 2.96
C ASN A 520 0.15 9.48 2.36
N ALA A 521 0.27 10.39 1.38
CA ALA A 521 -0.86 10.78 0.56
C ALA A 521 -1.17 9.69 -0.48
N THR A 522 -2.45 9.41 -0.71
CA THR A 522 -2.90 8.36 -1.65
C THR A 522 -2.91 8.82 -3.11
N ARG A 523 -2.81 10.13 -3.34
CA ARG A 523 -2.85 10.78 -4.66
C ARG A 523 -2.06 12.09 -4.63
N PRO A 524 -1.69 12.65 -5.79
CA PRO A 524 -1.21 14.02 -5.86
C PRO A 524 -2.17 14.99 -5.15
N VAL A 525 -1.61 16.00 -4.49
CA VAL A 525 -2.33 17.02 -3.72
C VAL A 525 -2.09 18.41 -4.32
N SER A 526 -3.06 19.30 -4.18
CA SER A 526 -2.87 20.72 -4.47
C SER A 526 -1.94 21.33 -3.42
N PHE A 527 -0.78 21.81 -3.85
CA PHE A 527 0.25 22.34 -2.96
C PHE A 527 0.31 23.88 -3.04
N PRO A 528 0.21 24.61 -1.91
CA PRO A 528 0.11 26.08 -1.89
C PRO A 528 1.48 26.75 -2.12
N ILE A 529 2.04 26.58 -3.32
CA ILE A 529 3.41 26.98 -3.66
C ILE A 529 3.69 28.48 -3.51
N VAL A 530 2.67 29.32 -3.68
CA VAL A 530 2.79 30.78 -3.47
C VAL A 530 2.99 31.09 -1.99
N ALA A 531 2.20 30.49 -1.10
CA ALA A 531 2.33 30.67 0.35
C ALA A 531 3.64 30.06 0.88
N PHE A 532 4.12 29.00 0.23
CA PHE A 532 5.39 28.35 0.55
C PHE A 532 6.59 29.23 0.19
N SER A 533 6.64 29.74 -1.04
CA SER A 533 7.73 30.59 -1.53
C SER A 533 7.77 31.97 -0.87
N SER A 534 6.62 32.63 -0.70
CA SER A 534 6.55 33.97 -0.10
C SER A 534 6.91 34.01 1.39
N ARG A 535 6.81 32.88 2.09
CA ARG A 535 7.16 32.75 3.52
C ARG A 535 8.47 32.02 3.76
N GLU A 536 9.23 31.72 2.71
CA GLU A 536 10.51 31.00 2.77
C GLU A 536 10.43 29.70 3.60
N LEU A 537 9.36 28.92 3.40
CA LEU A 537 9.17 27.67 4.13
C LEU A 537 10.12 26.58 3.61
N THR A 538 10.41 25.59 4.45
CA THR A 538 11.20 24.40 4.06
C THR A 538 10.36 23.14 4.19
N LEU A 539 10.43 22.26 3.19
CA LEU A 539 9.68 21.00 3.13
C LEU A 539 10.67 19.83 3.08
N TYR A 540 10.47 18.87 3.97
CA TYR A 540 11.20 17.61 4.04
C TYR A 540 10.25 16.45 3.80
N GLY A 541 10.69 15.47 3.01
CA GLY A 541 10.08 14.14 3.01
C GLY A 541 10.74 13.27 4.08
N SER A 542 9.94 12.43 4.74
CA SER A 542 10.42 11.49 5.75
C SER A 542 10.08 10.06 5.35
N PHE A 543 11.08 9.31 4.89
CA PHE A 543 10.90 7.92 4.48
C PHE A 543 11.49 6.96 5.52
N ARG A 544 10.62 6.27 6.26
CA ARG A 544 10.99 5.31 7.32
C ARG A 544 11.84 5.98 8.40
N TYR A 545 13.13 5.63 8.48
CA TYR A 545 14.15 6.10 9.43
C TYR A 545 15.53 5.80 8.87
N GLY A 546 16.56 6.52 9.33
CA GLY A 546 17.95 6.34 8.92
C GLY A 546 18.91 6.12 10.09
N TYR A 547 20.18 6.36 9.82
CA TYR A 547 21.25 6.05 10.78
C TYR A 547 21.00 6.65 12.17
N ASN A 548 21.14 5.77 13.17
CA ASN A 548 21.04 6.08 14.59
C ASN A 548 19.62 6.40 15.10
N ASP A 549 18.57 6.35 14.26
CA ASP A 549 17.20 6.60 14.70
C ASP A 549 16.70 5.54 15.69
N TYR A 550 16.92 4.26 15.40
CA TYR A 550 16.61 3.14 16.30
C TYR A 550 17.28 3.25 17.67
N LYS A 551 18.58 3.57 17.67
CA LYS A 551 19.34 3.79 18.91
C LYS A 551 18.83 5.01 19.68
N THR A 552 18.43 6.07 18.97
CA THR A 552 17.81 7.26 19.58
C THR A 552 16.48 6.89 20.24
N SER A 553 15.64 6.10 19.56
CA SER A 553 14.36 5.61 20.08
C SER A 553 14.53 4.75 21.33
N VAL A 554 15.48 3.83 21.34
CA VAL A 554 15.81 3.03 22.53
C VAL A 554 16.31 3.92 23.67
N ALA A 555 17.18 4.90 23.40
CA ALA A 555 17.67 5.84 24.40
C ALA A 555 16.55 6.73 24.96
N ILE A 556 15.56 7.11 24.14
CA ILE A 556 14.36 7.84 24.60
C ILE A 556 13.58 6.99 25.60
N LEU A 557 13.31 5.72 25.29
CA LEU A 557 12.59 4.81 26.16
C LEU A 557 13.38 4.53 27.45
N GLU A 558 14.68 4.26 27.34
CA GLU A 558 15.57 4.08 28.48
C GLU A 558 15.56 5.29 29.40
N HIS A 559 15.82 6.49 28.88
CA HIS A 559 15.82 7.71 29.68
C HIS A 559 14.46 7.97 30.33
N ASN A 560 13.37 7.61 29.66
CA ASN A 560 12.01 7.78 30.17
C ASN A 560 11.70 6.81 31.32
N TYR A 561 12.21 5.57 31.28
CA TYR A 561 11.85 4.51 32.23
C TYR A 561 12.95 4.13 33.23
N ARG A 562 14.18 4.67 33.11
CA ARG A 562 15.33 4.34 33.98
C ARG A 562 15.11 4.58 35.46
N ASN A 563 14.20 5.49 35.83
CA ASN A 563 13.87 5.83 37.20
C ASN A 563 12.58 5.17 37.69
N GLY A 564 12.13 4.09 37.04
CA GLY A 564 10.84 3.46 37.32
C GLY A 564 9.70 4.02 36.48
N ARG A 565 8.69 3.18 36.25
CA ARG A 565 7.52 3.50 35.41
C ARG A 565 6.69 4.64 36.00
N GLU A 566 6.61 4.70 37.33
CA GLU A 566 5.88 5.72 38.08
C GLU A 566 6.48 7.13 37.92
N ASN A 567 7.77 7.23 37.54
CA ASN A 567 8.47 8.49 37.30
C ASN A 567 8.62 8.80 35.80
N ALA A 568 7.95 8.03 34.93
CA ALA A 568 8.00 8.24 33.49
C ALA A 568 7.31 9.56 33.11
N ALA A 569 8.01 10.41 32.38
CA ALA A 569 7.44 11.68 31.90
C ALA A 569 6.40 11.46 30.78
N ILE A 570 6.53 10.36 30.03
CA ILE A 570 5.60 9.97 28.96
C ILE A 570 5.18 8.51 29.21
N ASP A 571 3.87 8.22 29.17
CA ASP A 571 3.35 6.87 29.36
C ASP A 571 3.22 6.10 28.02
N PHE A 572 4.35 5.67 27.46
CA PHE A 572 4.37 4.92 26.19
C PHE A 572 3.56 3.62 26.24
N GLU A 573 3.41 2.99 27.42
CA GLU A 573 2.63 1.76 27.55
C GLU A 573 1.14 1.97 27.30
N LYS A 574 0.59 3.17 27.61
CA LYS A 574 -0.81 3.51 27.29
C LYS A 574 -1.10 3.56 25.79
N LEU A 575 -0.09 3.75 24.95
CA LEU A 575 -0.26 3.71 23.50
C LEU A 575 -0.52 2.28 23.00
N ILE A 576 -0.18 1.26 23.80
CA ILE A 576 -0.48 -0.15 23.53
C ILE A 576 -1.88 -0.46 24.06
N THR A 577 -2.89 -0.26 23.21
CA THR A 577 -4.29 -0.38 23.61
C THR A 577 -4.80 -1.82 23.59
N HIS A 578 -4.22 -2.68 22.75
CA HIS A 578 -4.65 -4.08 22.63
C HIS A 578 -3.46 -5.03 22.56
N ARG A 579 -3.68 -6.24 23.09
CA ARG A 579 -2.73 -7.35 23.10
C ARG A 579 -3.45 -8.61 22.63
N PHE A 580 -2.88 -9.30 21.67
CA PHE A 580 -3.39 -10.57 21.16
C PHE A 580 -2.30 -11.63 21.23
N LYS A 581 -2.71 -12.88 21.43
CA LYS A 581 -1.81 -14.02 21.27
C LYS A 581 -1.57 -14.29 19.79
N PHE A 582 -0.51 -15.03 19.46
CA PHE A 582 -0.22 -15.40 18.08
C PHE A 582 -1.40 -16.11 17.41
N GLU A 583 -2.08 -17.03 18.09
CA GLU A 583 -3.21 -17.80 17.52
C GLU A 583 -4.41 -16.91 17.16
N ASP A 584 -4.49 -15.73 17.76
CA ASP A 584 -5.52 -14.72 17.51
C ASP A 584 -5.04 -13.61 16.57
N ALA A 585 -3.85 -13.71 15.98
CA ALA A 585 -3.27 -12.66 15.12
C ALA A 585 -4.21 -12.26 13.98
N LYS A 586 -4.87 -13.23 13.32
CA LYS A 586 -5.87 -12.92 12.28
C LYS A 586 -7.01 -12.03 12.80
N LYS A 587 -7.51 -12.30 14.01
CA LYS A 587 -8.53 -11.46 14.66
C LYS A 587 -8.01 -10.06 14.95
N ALA A 588 -6.74 -9.92 15.32
CA ALA A 588 -6.11 -8.62 15.55
C ALA A 588 -6.04 -7.78 14.25
N TYR A 589 -5.71 -8.42 13.12
CA TYR A 589 -5.73 -7.79 11.81
C TYR A 589 -7.14 -7.38 11.38
N ASP A 590 -8.12 -8.29 11.53
CA ASP A 590 -9.53 -8.01 11.24
C ASP A 590 -10.05 -6.86 12.13
N TYR A 591 -9.70 -6.86 13.42
CA TYR A 591 -10.09 -5.81 14.37
C TYR A 591 -9.67 -4.41 13.91
N ILE A 592 -8.43 -4.25 13.43
CA ILE A 592 -7.95 -2.95 12.92
C ILE A 592 -8.59 -2.63 11.57
N ARG A 593 -8.69 -3.61 10.66
CA ARG A 593 -9.28 -3.43 9.33
C ARG A 593 -10.73 -2.96 9.42
N ASP A 594 -11.49 -3.46 10.39
CA ASP A 594 -12.90 -3.10 10.60
C ASP A 594 -13.09 -1.70 11.20
N GLY A 595 -11.99 -0.95 11.42
CA GLY A 595 -12.03 0.45 11.86
C GLY A 595 -12.27 0.61 13.36
N ASN A 596 -12.10 -0.45 14.15
CA ASN A 596 -12.22 -0.35 15.60
C ASN A 596 -11.16 0.59 16.18
N VAL A 597 -11.50 1.25 17.29
CA VAL A 597 -10.64 2.26 17.92
C VAL A 597 -9.44 1.59 18.59
N ALA A 598 -8.28 1.65 17.92
CA ALA A 598 -7.00 1.26 18.48
C ALA A 598 -5.91 2.29 18.17
N VAL A 599 -4.90 2.34 19.04
CA VAL A 599 -3.66 3.07 18.75
C VAL A 599 -2.62 2.05 18.31
N LYS A 600 -1.91 1.39 19.24
CA LYS A 600 -1.07 0.25 18.90
C LYS A 600 -1.70 -1.06 19.38
N VAL A 601 -1.69 -2.04 18.50
CA VAL A 601 -2.00 -3.44 18.79
C VAL A 601 -0.70 -4.22 18.74
N ILE A 602 -0.44 -5.00 19.80
CA ILE A 602 0.71 -5.90 19.91
C ILE A 602 0.23 -7.35 19.81
N ILE A 603 0.93 -8.15 19.01
CA ILE A 603 0.77 -9.60 18.93
C ILE A 603 1.96 -10.27 19.62
N ASP A 604 1.69 -11.27 20.46
CA ASP A 604 2.72 -12.15 21.01
C ASP A 604 3.34 -13.00 19.89
N GLY A 605 4.67 -13.15 19.94
CA GLY A 605 5.38 -14.04 19.03
C GLY A 605 4.95 -15.51 19.21
N PRO A 606 5.09 -16.36 18.18
CA PRO A 606 4.72 -17.77 18.28
C PRO A 606 5.59 -18.52 19.30
N GLU A 607 4.97 -19.41 20.09
CA GLU A 607 5.66 -20.20 21.13
C GLU A 607 6.38 -21.46 20.64
#